data_AF-A0A4Y1ZX11-F1
#
_entry.id   AF-A0A4Y1ZX11-F1
#
_cell.length_a   1.000
_cell.length_b   1.000
_cell.length_c   1.000
_cell.angle_alpha   90.00
_cell.angle_beta   90.00
_cell.angle_gamma   90.00
#
_symmetry.space_group_name_H-M   'P 1'
#
loop_
_entity.id
_entity.type
_entity.pdbx_description
1 polymer ?
#
loop_
_entity_poly.entity_id
_entity_poly.type
_entity_poly.pdbx_seq_one_letter_code
_entity_poly.pdbx_strand_id
1 'polypeptide(L)'
;MALRVALGLLKWTPNIVLMKIAGQEVLSEKIKRLAAQFFIMQLSNGVHSPIYDQNCKPSIKLIKRDEVMLANLFTKLDTSTDHIIAFPDTLISRSNFCEIFLSDFSFQNKAHPASLIKDLFEEVVYKEFQDYHIIATDASKSHSFTSIAGISNLQSFVYRIHPINSIFTAEALAICQALDELSVTDKNLLLLTDSYSVLQALKCLTIKSPKVIHRLAGKILVRKNFHQKINLV
;
A
#
# COMPACT_ATOMS: atom_id res chain seq x y z
N MET A 1 -32.81 -5.86 -22.19
CA MET A 1 -33.97 -5.03 -22.56
C MET A 1 -34.20 -3.89 -21.57
N ALA A 2 -34.13 -4.13 -20.26
CA ALA A 2 -34.33 -3.12 -19.20
C ALA A 2 -33.51 -1.82 -19.37
N LEU A 3 -32.20 -1.91 -19.63
CA LEU A 3 -31.34 -0.72 -19.77
C LEU A 3 -31.72 0.18 -20.96
N ARG A 4 -32.20 -0.41 -22.07
CA ARG A 4 -32.68 0.36 -23.24
C ARG A 4 -33.97 1.11 -22.91
N VAL A 5 -34.89 0.45 -22.20
CA VAL A 5 -36.15 1.07 -21.76
C VAL A 5 -35.88 2.20 -20.78
N ALA A 6 -35.00 1.98 -19.80
CA ALA A 6 -34.62 2.98 -18.80
C ALA A 6 -33.96 4.23 -19.40
N LEU A 7 -33.23 4.09 -20.52
CA LEU A 7 -32.56 5.19 -21.21
C LEU A 7 -33.36 5.76 -22.39
N GLY A 8 -34.58 5.27 -22.65
CA GLY A 8 -35.40 5.71 -23.78
C GLY A 8 -34.83 5.36 -25.16
N LEU A 9 -33.96 4.34 -25.23
CA LEU A 9 -33.24 3.98 -26.45
C LEU A 9 -34.00 2.94 -27.28
N LEU A 10 -33.98 3.14 -28.60
CA LEU A 10 -34.61 2.24 -29.57
C LEU A 10 -33.98 0.83 -29.51
N LYS A 11 -34.78 -0.20 -29.80
CA LYS A 11 -34.33 -1.61 -29.74
C LYS A 11 -33.10 -1.89 -30.61
N TRP A 12 -32.97 -1.20 -31.75
CA TRP A 12 -31.84 -1.37 -32.67
C TRP A 12 -30.55 -0.69 -32.20
N THR A 13 -30.58 0.12 -31.14
CA THR A 13 -29.40 0.82 -30.63
C THR A 13 -28.30 -0.21 -30.30
N PRO A 14 -27.10 -0.10 -30.90
CA PRO A 14 -26.02 -1.04 -30.64
C PRO A 14 -25.61 -1.06 -29.17
N ASN A 15 -25.23 -2.23 -28.65
CA ASN A 15 -24.85 -2.41 -27.24
C ASN A 15 -23.70 -1.48 -26.81
N ILE A 16 -22.75 -1.18 -27.71
CA ILE A 16 -21.62 -0.29 -27.41
C ILE A 16 -22.05 1.15 -27.16
N VAL A 17 -23.03 1.64 -27.93
CA VAL A 17 -23.62 2.97 -27.77
C VAL A 17 -24.46 3.01 -26.50
N LEU A 18 -25.25 1.96 -26.26
CA LEU A 18 -26.04 1.80 -25.03
C LEU A 18 -25.17 1.85 -23.77
N MET A 19 -24.04 1.14 -23.75
CA MET A 19 -23.11 1.14 -22.61
C MET A 19 -22.47 2.52 -22.41
N LYS A 20 -22.06 3.19 -23.50
CA LYS A 20 -21.50 4.54 -23.44
C LYS A 20 -22.49 5.56 -22.87
N ILE A 21 -23.75 5.52 -23.30
CA ILE A 21 -24.82 6.40 -22.78
C ILE A 21 -25.11 6.09 -21.30
N ALA A 22 -25.07 4.82 -20.91
CA ALA A 22 -25.25 4.40 -19.53
C ALA A 22 -24.05 4.72 -18.60
N GLY A 23 -22.95 5.25 -19.13
CA GLY A 23 -21.70 5.40 -18.38
C GLY A 23 -21.08 4.07 -17.93
N GLN A 24 -21.44 2.97 -18.59
CA GLN A 24 -20.99 1.62 -18.27
C GLN A 24 -19.86 1.17 -19.19
N GLU A 25 -18.94 0.39 -18.65
CA GLU A 25 -17.83 -0.21 -19.41
C GLU A 25 -18.35 -1.31 -20.36
N VAL A 26 -17.85 -1.33 -21.59
CA VAL A 26 -18.20 -2.35 -22.59
C VAL A 26 -17.62 -3.70 -22.15
N LEU A 27 -18.36 -4.80 -22.41
CA LEU A 27 -17.96 -6.14 -21.96
C LEU A 27 -16.53 -6.54 -22.36
N SER A 28 -16.09 -6.19 -23.57
CA SER A 28 -14.73 -6.47 -24.05
C SER A 28 -13.66 -5.77 -23.21
N GLU A 29 -13.88 -4.51 -22.84
CA GLU A 29 -12.96 -3.74 -22.00
C GLU A 29 -12.99 -4.24 -20.56
N LYS A 30 -14.18 -4.60 -20.06
CA LYS A 30 -14.34 -5.23 -18.74
C LYS A 30 -13.56 -6.54 -18.63
N ILE A 31 -13.60 -7.39 -19.66
CA ILE A 31 -12.83 -8.64 -19.71
C ILE A 31 -11.33 -8.34 -19.69
N LYS A 32 -10.86 -7.39 -20.51
CA LYS A 32 -9.45 -6.96 -20.52
C LYS A 32 -9.00 -6.47 -19.15
N ARG A 33 -9.79 -5.62 -18.50
CA ARG A 33 -9.48 -5.10 -17.17
C ARG A 33 -9.42 -6.20 -16.11
N LEU A 34 -10.37 -7.13 -16.12
CA LEU A 34 -10.38 -8.26 -15.19
C LEU A 34 -9.19 -9.20 -15.41
N ALA A 35 -8.83 -9.47 -16.68
CA ALA A 35 -7.65 -10.26 -17.01
C ALA A 35 -6.36 -9.59 -16.53
N ALA A 36 -6.23 -8.28 -16.74
CA ALA A 36 -5.09 -7.50 -16.24
C ALA A 36 -4.99 -7.54 -14.70
N GLN A 37 -6.11 -7.33 -14.01
CA GLN A 37 -6.18 -7.42 -12.54
C GLN A 37 -5.76 -8.81 -12.05
N PHE A 38 -6.26 -9.86 -12.70
CA PHE A 38 -5.88 -11.23 -12.39
C PHE A 38 -4.37 -11.43 -12.56
N PHE A 39 -3.79 -11.08 -13.71
CA PHE A 39 -2.36 -11.27 -13.93
C PHE A 39 -1.48 -10.46 -12.98
N ILE A 40 -1.81 -9.19 -12.70
CA ILE A 40 -1.10 -8.37 -11.71
C ILE A 40 -1.17 -9.03 -10.33
N MET A 41 -2.34 -9.57 -9.93
CA MET A 41 -2.47 -10.29 -8.67
C MET A 41 -1.62 -11.57 -8.62
N GLN A 42 -1.48 -12.29 -9.73
CA GLN A 42 -0.69 -13.51 -9.78
C GLN A 42 0.81 -13.22 -9.80
N LEU A 43 1.25 -12.21 -10.55
CA LEU A 43 2.63 -11.70 -10.53
C LEU A 43 3.03 -11.29 -9.11
N SER A 44 2.18 -10.49 -8.45
CA SER A 44 2.43 -10.09 -7.06
C SER A 44 2.36 -11.25 -6.07
N ASN A 45 1.65 -12.34 -6.32
CA ASN A 45 1.63 -13.48 -5.40
C ASN A 45 2.90 -14.36 -5.49
N GLY A 46 3.71 -14.21 -6.55
CA GLY A 46 4.98 -14.93 -6.71
C GLY A 46 4.84 -16.43 -6.48
N VAL A 47 5.66 -16.99 -5.59
CA VAL A 47 5.70 -18.43 -5.25
C VAL A 47 4.38 -19.00 -4.73
N HIS A 48 3.48 -18.14 -4.22
CA HIS A 48 2.17 -18.55 -3.71
C HIS A 48 1.07 -18.53 -4.78
N SER A 49 1.39 -18.07 -6.00
CA SER A 49 0.43 -18.09 -7.09
C SER A 49 0.29 -19.51 -7.66
N PRO A 50 -0.95 -19.98 -7.92
CA PRO A 50 -1.18 -21.25 -8.63
C PRO A 50 -0.64 -21.25 -10.08
N ILE A 51 -0.20 -20.10 -10.60
CA ILE A 51 0.44 -19.95 -11.91
C ILE A 51 1.92 -20.35 -11.87
N TYR A 52 2.55 -20.46 -10.70
CA TYR A 52 3.91 -20.98 -10.61
C TYR A 52 3.88 -22.41 -10.05
N ASP A 53 4.67 -23.28 -10.66
CA ASP A 53 5.02 -24.60 -10.15
C ASP A 53 5.91 -24.47 -8.91
N GLN A 54 6.05 -25.54 -8.12
CA GLN A 54 6.86 -25.63 -6.91
C GLN A 54 8.33 -25.20 -7.11
N ASN A 55 8.80 -25.21 -8.35
CA ASN A 55 10.14 -24.76 -8.77
C ASN A 55 10.20 -23.29 -9.21
N CYS A 56 9.20 -22.46 -8.89
CA CYS A 56 9.02 -21.09 -9.39
C CYS A 56 8.94 -20.98 -10.94
N LYS A 57 8.69 -22.13 -11.58
CA LYS A 57 8.33 -22.36 -12.98
C LYS A 57 7.01 -21.69 -13.35
N PRO A 58 6.80 -20.74 -14.29
CA PRO A 58 5.43 -20.42 -14.68
C PRO A 58 4.78 -21.68 -15.29
N SER A 59 3.83 -22.27 -14.57
CA SER A 59 3.10 -23.50 -14.93
C SER A 59 2.12 -23.23 -16.07
N ILE A 60 1.67 -21.98 -16.20
CA ILE A 60 0.89 -21.49 -17.33
C ILE A 60 1.79 -20.60 -18.18
N LYS A 61 2.05 -21.00 -19.43
CA LYS A 61 2.63 -20.11 -20.43
C LYS A 61 1.56 -19.12 -20.88
N LEU A 62 1.82 -17.83 -20.73
CA LEU A 62 0.97 -16.81 -21.32
C LEU A 62 0.91 -17.01 -22.83
N ILE A 63 -0.27 -16.86 -23.41
CA ILE A 63 -0.38 -16.81 -24.87
C ILE A 63 0.27 -15.49 -25.29
N LYS A 64 0.98 -15.46 -26.43
CA LYS A 64 1.61 -14.25 -26.99
C LYS A 64 0.67 -13.02 -27.01
N ARG A 65 -0.63 -13.26 -27.17
CA ARG A 65 -1.67 -12.22 -27.12
C ARG A 65 -1.79 -11.56 -25.74
N ASP A 66 -1.72 -12.34 -24.67
CA ASP A 66 -1.85 -11.86 -23.29
C ASP A 66 -0.58 -11.14 -22.84
N GLU A 67 0.60 -11.61 -23.27
CA GLU A 67 1.88 -10.93 -23.06
C GLU A 67 1.88 -9.53 -23.70
N VAL A 68 1.46 -9.44 -24.95
CA VAL A 68 1.34 -8.14 -25.66
C VAL A 68 0.31 -7.25 -24.97
N MET A 69 -0.80 -7.80 -24.49
CA MET A 69 -1.81 -7.03 -23.78
C MET A 69 -1.25 -6.46 -22.45
N LEU A 70 -0.51 -7.25 -21.69
CA LEU A 70 0.13 -6.80 -20.45
C LEU A 70 1.21 -5.75 -20.73
N ALA A 71 2.08 -5.98 -21.71
CA ALA A 71 3.09 -5.01 -22.13
C ALA A 71 2.47 -3.66 -22.54
N ASN A 72 1.37 -3.70 -23.30
CA ASN A 72 0.62 -2.49 -23.67
C ASN A 72 0.00 -1.78 -22.45
N LEU A 73 -0.37 -2.54 -21.42
CA LEU A 73 -0.90 -1.99 -20.17
C LEU A 73 0.19 -1.29 -19.35
N PHE A 74 1.34 -1.93 -19.19
CA PHE A 74 2.50 -1.38 -18.48
C PHE A 74 3.07 -0.15 -19.17
N THR A 75 3.18 -0.17 -20.50
CA THR A 75 3.59 0.99 -21.30
C THR A 75 2.59 2.15 -21.18
N LYS A 76 1.28 1.88 -21.19
CA LYS A 76 0.26 2.91 -20.99
C LYS A 76 0.30 3.52 -19.59
N LEU A 77 0.69 2.73 -18.59
CA LEU A 77 0.83 3.18 -17.20
C LEU A 77 2.22 3.78 -16.91
N ASP A 78 3.13 3.80 -17.87
CA ASP A 78 4.54 4.20 -17.68
C ASP A 78 5.18 3.49 -16.46
N THR A 79 4.96 2.17 -16.36
CA THR A 79 5.44 1.35 -15.23
C THR A 79 6.04 0.03 -15.71
N SER A 80 6.98 -0.51 -14.94
CA SER A 80 7.52 -1.88 -15.11
C SER A 80 6.88 -2.86 -14.12
N THR A 81 6.90 -4.15 -14.45
CA THR A 81 6.55 -5.27 -13.55
C THR A 81 7.36 -5.25 -12.24
N ASP A 82 8.56 -4.69 -12.26
CA ASP A 82 9.45 -4.62 -11.09
C ASP A 82 8.91 -3.70 -9.98
N HIS A 83 8.00 -2.79 -10.33
CA HIS A 83 7.37 -1.89 -9.37
C HIS A 83 6.15 -2.51 -8.69
N ILE A 84 5.79 -3.75 -9.03
CA ILE A 84 4.70 -4.48 -8.38
C ILE A 84 5.15 -4.93 -7.00
N ILE A 85 4.37 -4.58 -5.98
CA ILE A 85 4.60 -5.08 -4.63
C ILE A 85 4.28 -6.57 -4.59
N ALA A 86 5.33 -7.39 -4.51
CA ALA A 86 5.21 -8.82 -4.28
C ALA A 86 4.73 -9.12 -2.85
N PHE A 87 4.01 -10.22 -2.71
CA PHE A 87 3.65 -10.82 -1.44
C PHE A 87 4.94 -11.39 -0.82
N PRO A 88 5.22 -11.13 0.46
CA PRO A 88 6.41 -11.66 1.10
C PRO A 88 6.34 -13.19 1.19
N ASP A 89 7.46 -13.86 0.89
CA ASP A 89 7.55 -15.33 0.93
C ASP A 89 7.34 -15.91 2.34
N THR A 90 7.59 -15.09 3.38
CA THR A 90 7.35 -15.45 4.76
C THR A 90 5.91 -15.15 5.15
N LEU A 91 5.11 -16.19 5.41
CA LEU A 91 3.80 -16.04 6.04
C LEU A 91 3.99 -15.48 7.46
N ILE A 92 3.65 -14.20 7.62
CA ILE A 92 3.77 -13.52 8.91
C ILE A 92 2.65 -14.03 9.82
N SER A 93 3.04 -14.90 10.75
CA SER A 93 2.21 -15.30 11.89
C SER A 93 1.79 -14.08 12.71
N ARG A 94 0.61 -14.15 13.35
CA ARG A 94 0.01 -13.15 14.25
C ARG A 94 0.83 -12.81 15.51
N SER A 95 2.14 -13.09 15.55
CA SER A 95 2.98 -12.70 16.66
C SER A 95 3.15 -11.18 16.69
N ASN A 96 2.97 -10.56 17.86
CA ASN A 96 3.20 -9.13 18.11
C ASN A 96 4.63 -8.73 17.68
N PHE A 97 4.78 -8.33 16.41
CA PHE A 97 6.07 -7.96 15.83
C PHE A 97 6.43 -6.50 16.11
N CYS A 98 5.46 -5.67 16.53
CA CYS A 98 5.60 -4.25 16.81
C CYS A 98 4.57 -3.82 17.86
N GLU A 99 4.92 -2.84 18.70
CA GLU A 99 3.92 -2.12 19.51
C GLU A 99 3.31 -1.00 18.66
N ILE A 100 1.97 -0.94 18.64
CA ILE A 100 1.20 0.02 17.84
C ILE A 100 0.27 0.78 18.78
N PHE A 101 0.51 2.08 18.86
CA PHE A 101 -0.22 3.00 19.73
C PHE A 101 -1.25 3.78 18.92
N LEU A 102 -2.54 3.55 19.15
CA LEU A 102 -3.60 4.17 18.33
C LEU A 102 -4.23 5.40 18.98
N SER A 103 -4.34 5.38 20.30
CA SER A 103 -4.95 6.43 21.11
C SER A 103 -4.49 6.30 22.57
N ASP A 104 -3.23 5.91 22.74
CA ASP A 104 -2.65 5.56 24.02
C ASP A 104 -1.97 6.78 24.67
N PHE A 105 -1.69 7.83 23.88
CA PHE A 105 -1.07 9.05 24.35
C PHE A 105 -1.99 10.27 24.29
N SER A 106 -1.86 11.14 25.30
CA SER A 106 -2.62 12.39 25.43
C SER A 106 -2.46 13.33 24.22
N PHE A 107 -1.27 13.35 23.62
CA PHE A 107 -0.96 14.20 22.46
C PHE A 107 -1.67 13.74 21.17
N GLN A 108 -2.20 12.50 21.11
CA GLN A 108 -2.96 12.02 19.94
C GLN A 108 -4.38 12.62 19.88
N ASN A 109 -4.84 13.30 20.94
CA ASN A 109 -6.13 13.95 20.95
C ASN A 109 -6.09 15.30 20.22
N LYS A 110 -6.66 15.31 19.00
CA LYS A 110 -6.75 16.47 18.10
C LYS A 110 -7.61 17.63 18.62
N ALA A 111 -8.36 17.46 19.71
CA ALA A 111 -9.14 18.54 20.32
C ALA A 111 -8.25 19.52 21.13
N HIS A 112 -7.05 19.11 21.52
CA HIS A 112 -6.13 19.98 22.25
C HIS A 112 -5.51 21.05 21.32
N PRO A 113 -5.17 22.23 21.86
CA PRO A 113 -4.42 23.23 21.10
C PRO A 113 -3.02 22.71 20.75
N ALA A 114 -2.49 23.13 19.60
CA ALA A 114 -1.21 22.66 19.08
C ALA A 114 -0.03 22.86 20.05
N SER A 115 -0.05 23.94 20.85
CA SER A 115 0.97 24.19 21.88
C SER A 115 0.96 23.11 22.96
N LEU A 116 -0.23 22.74 23.45
CA LEU A 116 -0.37 21.68 24.46
C LEU A 116 0.00 20.31 23.89
N ILE A 117 -0.37 20.02 22.65
CA ILE A 117 0.02 18.77 21.96
C ILE A 117 1.54 18.67 21.88
N LYS A 118 2.22 19.78 21.55
CA LYS A 118 3.69 19.83 21.51
C LYS A 118 4.29 19.54 22.87
N ASP A 119 3.84 20.21 23.92
CA ASP A 119 4.36 20.03 25.28
C ASP A 119 4.17 18.58 25.76
N LEU A 120 2.98 18.01 25.52
CA LEU A 120 2.68 16.61 25.84
C LEU A 120 3.53 15.62 25.04
N PHE A 121 3.79 15.91 23.75
CA PHE A 121 4.64 15.08 22.91
C PHE A 121 6.09 15.09 23.41
N GLU A 122 6.64 16.28 23.68
CA GLU A 122 8.00 16.42 24.21
C GLU A 122 8.16 15.71 25.55
N GLU A 123 7.15 15.79 26.43
CA GLU A 123 7.12 15.07 27.71
C GLU A 123 7.15 13.55 27.52
N VAL A 124 6.31 12.99 26.64
CA VAL A 124 6.29 11.54 26.37
C VAL A 124 7.59 11.08 25.71
N VAL A 125 8.10 11.82 24.74
CA VAL A 125 9.38 11.49 24.08
C VAL A 125 10.51 11.46 25.10
N TYR A 126 10.58 12.45 25.99
CA TYR A 126 11.60 12.49 27.03
C TYR A 126 11.48 11.33 28.03
N LYS A 127 10.26 10.94 28.42
CA LYS A 127 10.03 9.90 29.43
C LYS A 127 10.14 8.48 28.90
N GLU A 128 9.62 8.22 27.70
CA GLU A 128 9.42 6.85 27.18
C GLU A 128 10.30 6.53 25.97
N PHE A 129 10.72 7.55 25.20
CA PHE A 129 11.40 7.37 23.91
C PHE A 129 12.73 8.13 23.78
N GLN A 130 13.39 8.45 24.89
CA GLN A 130 14.61 9.26 24.90
C GLN A 130 15.73 8.71 24.00
N ASP A 131 15.89 7.38 23.97
CA ASP A 131 16.92 6.70 23.17
C ASP A 131 16.44 6.24 21.79
N TYR A 132 15.20 6.56 21.41
CA TYR A 132 14.64 6.16 20.13
C TYR A 132 15.05 7.10 19.01
N HIS A 133 15.27 6.54 17.83
CA HIS A 133 15.37 7.30 16.59
C HIS A 133 13.97 7.55 16.04
N ILE A 134 13.58 8.83 16.02
CA ILE A 134 12.25 9.26 15.60
C ILE A 134 12.24 9.47 14.09
N ILE A 135 11.25 8.86 13.43
CA ILE A 135 10.99 9.02 12.01
C ILE A 135 9.51 9.37 11.83
N ALA A 136 9.22 10.51 11.22
CA ALA A 136 7.87 10.89 10.84
C ALA A 136 7.64 10.61 9.37
N THR A 137 6.46 10.12 9.02
CA THR A 137 6.07 9.76 7.65
C THR A 137 4.73 10.37 7.32
N ASP A 138 4.59 10.75 6.05
CA ASP A 138 3.35 11.31 5.51
C ASP A 138 3.20 10.90 4.04
N ALA A 139 1.97 10.88 3.55
CA ALA A 139 1.68 10.73 2.15
C ALA A 139 0.55 11.65 1.73
N SER A 140 0.60 12.10 0.48
CA SER A 140 -0.42 12.98 -0.07
C SER A 140 -0.92 12.46 -1.39
N LYS A 141 -2.22 12.66 -1.64
CA LYS A 141 -2.89 12.27 -2.88
C LYS A 141 -3.76 13.40 -3.40
N SER A 142 -3.56 13.72 -4.66
CA SER A 142 -4.42 14.57 -5.48
C SER A 142 -4.96 13.76 -6.69
N HIS A 143 -5.72 14.41 -7.57
CA HIS A 143 -6.18 13.77 -8.81
C HIS A 143 -5.03 13.36 -9.74
N SER A 144 -3.95 14.15 -9.78
CA SER A 144 -2.87 13.98 -10.75
C SER A 144 -1.59 13.42 -10.14
N PHE A 145 -1.42 13.55 -8.83
CA PHE A 145 -0.18 13.18 -8.14
C PHE A 145 -0.47 12.43 -6.86
N THR A 146 0.36 11.42 -6.59
CA THR A 146 0.47 10.78 -5.29
C THR A 146 1.94 10.82 -4.88
N SER A 147 2.22 11.20 -3.64
CA SER A 147 3.58 11.33 -3.12
C SER A 147 3.68 10.74 -1.73
N ILE A 148 4.90 10.33 -1.39
CA ILE A 148 5.29 9.84 -0.08
C ILE A 148 6.45 10.68 0.44
N ALA A 149 6.50 10.90 1.73
CA ALA A 149 7.57 11.61 2.39
C ALA A 149 7.91 10.96 3.73
N GLY A 150 9.15 11.09 4.12
CA GLY A 150 9.60 10.72 5.45
C GLY A 150 10.73 11.64 5.89
N ILE A 151 10.79 11.89 7.19
CA ILE A 151 11.80 12.72 7.80
C ILE A 151 12.26 12.12 9.12
N SER A 152 13.55 12.19 9.33
CA SER A 152 14.22 11.92 10.60
C SER A 152 15.13 13.10 10.93
N ASN A 153 15.77 13.07 12.09
CA ASN A 153 16.76 14.10 12.46
C ASN A 153 18.01 14.10 11.56
N LEU A 154 18.24 13.02 10.79
CA LEU A 154 19.45 12.84 9.97
C LEU A 154 19.20 13.07 8.49
N GLN A 155 18.07 12.55 8.00
CA GLN A 155 17.75 12.52 6.57
C GLN A 155 16.24 12.64 6.35
N SER A 156 15.87 13.11 5.17
CA SER A 156 14.51 13.07 4.66
C SER A 156 14.48 12.52 3.23
N PHE A 157 13.31 12.05 2.82
CA PHE A 157 13.03 11.70 1.43
C PHE A 157 11.66 12.23 1.01
N VAL A 158 11.51 12.50 -0.29
CA VAL A 158 10.23 12.80 -0.92
C VAL A 158 10.22 12.12 -2.29
N TYR A 159 9.26 11.22 -2.50
CA TYR A 159 9.12 10.50 -3.76
C TYR A 159 7.72 10.65 -4.33
N ARG A 160 7.65 10.62 -5.67
CA ARG A 160 6.38 10.50 -6.40
C ARG A 160 6.13 9.04 -6.73
N ILE A 161 4.91 8.60 -6.46
CA ILE A 161 4.42 7.29 -6.90
C ILE A 161 3.31 7.48 -7.92
N HIS A 162 3.01 6.43 -8.67
CA HIS A 162 1.99 6.53 -9.71
C HIS A 162 0.62 6.95 -9.11
N PRO A 163 -0.11 7.92 -9.72
CA PRO A 163 -1.33 8.49 -9.15
C PRO A 163 -2.49 7.50 -9.02
N ILE A 164 -2.40 6.33 -9.65
CA ILE A 164 -3.37 5.24 -9.50
C ILE A 164 -3.44 4.70 -8.06
N ASN A 165 -2.35 4.83 -7.29
CA ASN A 165 -2.28 4.31 -5.93
C ASN A 165 -3.23 5.06 -4.99
N SER A 166 -3.88 4.33 -4.08
CA SER A 166 -4.71 4.95 -3.04
C SER A 166 -3.84 5.67 -2.00
N ILE A 167 -4.45 6.60 -1.26
CA ILE A 167 -3.78 7.28 -0.15
C ILE A 167 -3.28 6.27 0.89
N PHE A 168 -4.11 5.29 1.24
CA PHE A 168 -3.73 4.15 2.10
C PHE A 168 -2.46 3.42 1.65
N THR A 169 -2.32 3.17 0.33
CA THR A 169 -1.14 2.50 -0.21
C THR A 169 0.08 3.40 -0.11
N ALA A 170 -0.09 4.69 -0.37
CA ALA A 170 0.97 5.68 -0.27
C ALA A 170 1.49 5.82 1.17
N GLU A 171 0.59 5.93 2.16
CA GLU A 171 0.94 6.00 3.58
C GLU A 171 1.72 4.76 4.02
N ALA A 172 1.23 3.55 3.70
CA ALA A 172 1.93 2.32 4.02
C ALA A 172 3.30 2.21 3.32
N LEU A 173 3.41 2.72 2.09
CA LEU A 173 4.68 2.81 1.37
C LEU A 173 5.64 3.84 1.98
N ALA A 174 5.14 4.97 2.50
CA ALA A 174 5.97 5.96 3.18
C ALA A 174 6.67 5.33 4.39
N ILE A 175 5.94 4.54 5.18
CA ILE A 175 6.52 3.80 6.31
C ILE A 175 7.52 2.73 5.83
N CYS A 176 7.19 2.01 4.76
CA CYS A 176 8.13 1.04 4.17
C CYS A 176 9.44 1.70 3.73
N GLN A 177 9.36 2.87 3.09
CA GLN A 177 10.52 3.60 2.59
C GLN A 177 11.33 4.20 3.72
N ALA A 178 10.67 4.73 4.75
CA ALA A 178 11.31 5.20 5.97
C ALA A 178 12.09 4.09 6.67
N LEU A 179 11.54 2.88 6.73
CA LEU A 179 12.28 1.72 7.24
C LEU A 179 13.47 1.33 6.38
N ASP A 180 13.51 1.68 5.09
CA ASP A 180 14.64 1.36 4.21
C ASP A 180 15.74 2.42 4.27
N GLU A 181 15.38 3.70 4.21
CA GLU A 181 16.35 4.80 4.08
C GLU A 181 16.67 5.53 5.38
N LEU A 182 15.70 5.63 6.30
CA LEU A 182 15.81 6.49 7.49
C LEU A 182 16.09 5.70 8.77
N SER A 183 16.04 4.38 8.72
CA SER A 183 16.28 3.54 9.90
C SER A 183 17.77 3.40 10.23
N VAL A 184 18.09 3.37 11.52
CA VAL A 184 19.47 3.28 12.02
C VAL A 184 19.70 1.93 12.70
N THR A 185 20.89 1.37 12.49
CA THR A 185 21.56 0.25 13.18
C THR A 185 21.26 0.00 14.64
N ASP A 186 21.52 1.03 15.42
CA ASP A 186 21.96 0.87 16.81
C ASP A 186 20.94 1.47 17.78
N LYS A 187 19.77 1.89 17.28
CA LYS A 187 18.71 2.53 18.05
C LYS A 187 17.36 1.87 17.79
N ASN A 188 16.50 1.91 18.79
CA ASN A 188 15.09 1.59 18.62
C ASN A 188 14.41 2.67 17.77
N LEU A 189 13.35 2.32 17.06
CA LEU A 189 12.69 3.23 16.11
C LEU A 189 11.31 3.64 16.63
N LEU A 190 11.04 4.94 16.64
CA LEU A 190 9.72 5.50 16.88
C LEU A 190 9.21 6.07 15.55
N LEU A 191 8.27 5.35 14.94
CA LEU A 191 7.65 5.75 13.68
C LEU A 191 6.36 6.51 13.96
N LEU A 192 6.30 7.76 13.52
CA LEU A 192 5.12 8.61 13.62
C LEU A 192 4.40 8.65 12.27
N THR A 193 3.11 8.32 12.28
CA THR A 193 2.25 8.41 11.09
C THR A 193 0.86 8.90 11.48
N ASP A 194 0.26 9.73 10.64
CA ASP A 194 -1.13 10.15 10.82
C ASP A 194 -2.14 9.13 10.25
N SER A 195 -1.65 8.06 9.60
CA SER A 195 -2.49 7.03 9.00
C SER A 195 -3.02 6.02 10.03
N TYR A 196 -4.11 6.40 10.70
CA TYR A 196 -4.87 5.48 11.57
C TYR A 196 -5.25 4.18 10.84
N SER A 197 -5.59 4.28 9.56
CA SER A 197 -6.02 3.13 8.75
C SER A 197 -4.89 2.11 8.53
N VAL A 198 -3.64 2.55 8.32
CA VAL A 198 -2.49 1.66 8.19
C VAL A 198 -2.13 1.03 9.52
N LEU A 199 -2.14 1.81 10.61
CA LEU A 199 -1.89 1.29 11.97
C LEU A 199 -2.93 0.22 12.35
N GLN A 200 -4.21 0.48 12.09
CA GLN A 200 -5.28 -0.49 12.33
C GLN A 200 -5.12 -1.75 11.45
N ALA A 201 -4.75 -1.59 10.18
CA ALA A 201 -4.56 -2.73 9.27
C ALA A 201 -3.37 -3.62 9.69
N LEU A 202 -2.30 -3.03 10.24
CA LEU A 202 -1.18 -3.77 10.83
C LEU A 202 -1.59 -4.49 12.11
N LYS A 203 -2.33 -3.82 13.00
CA LYS A 203 -2.82 -4.40 14.26
C LYS A 203 -3.78 -5.58 14.01
N CYS A 204 -4.60 -5.47 12.97
CA CYS A 204 -5.54 -6.51 12.54
C CYS A 204 -5.03 -7.31 11.32
N LEU A 205 -3.73 -7.63 11.27
CA LEU A 205 -3.14 -8.36 10.15
C LEU A 205 -3.82 -9.73 9.95
N THR A 206 -4.26 -9.98 8.72
CA THR A 206 -4.81 -11.27 8.27
C THR A 206 -4.23 -11.61 6.90
N ILE A 207 -4.41 -12.85 6.44
CA ILE A 207 -3.99 -13.27 5.09
C ILE A 207 -4.73 -12.52 3.96
N LYS A 208 -5.85 -11.87 4.28
CA LYS A 208 -6.65 -11.07 3.34
C LYS A 208 -6.25 -9.59 3.35
N SER A 209 -5.30 -9.20 4.20
CA SER A 209 -4.86 -7.82 4.28
C SER A 209 -4.18 -7.39 2.97
N PRO A 210 -4.19 -6.08 2.64
CA PRO A 210 -3.53 -5.58 1.45
C PRO A 210 -2.04 -5.95 1.41
N LYS A 211 -1.52 -6.25 0.21
CA LYS A 211 -0.12 -6.69 0.02
C LYS A 211 0.91 -5.70 0.56
N VAL A 212 0.63 -4.41 0.48
CA VAL A 212 1.49 -3.36 1.05
C VAL A 212 1.64 -3.50 2.57
N ILE A 213 0.61 -3.94 3.28
CA ILE A 213 0.65 -4.17 4.73
C ILE A 213 1.47 -5.43 5.04
N HIS A 214 1.35 -6.48 4.22
CA HIS A 214 2.24 -7.65 4.35
C HIS A 214 3.71 -7.29 4.12
N ARG A 215 4.01 -6.46 3.10
CA ARG A 215 5.36 -5.94 2.86
C ARG A 215 5.87 -5.13 4.06
N LEU A 216 5.04 -4.24 4.60
CA LEU A 216 5.39 -3.44 5.77
C LEU A 216 5.68 -4.32 6.99
N ALA A 217 4.79 -5.27 7.30
CA ALA A 217 5.00 -6.21 8.40
C ALA A 217 6.27 -7.05 8.20
N GLY A 218 6.58 -7.45 6.96
CA GLY A 218 7.81 -8.18 6.63
C GLY A 218 9.06 -7.34 6.90
N LYS A 219 9.05 -6.05 6.53
CA LYS A 219 10.15 -5.13 6.84
C LYS A 219 10.34 -4.94 8.34
N ILE A 220 9.26 -4.77 9.09
CA ILE A 220 9.33 -4.65 10.56
C ILE A 220 9.92 -5.92 11.18
N LEU A 221 9.52 -7.10 10.69
CA LEU A 221 10.05 -8.38 11.18
C LEU A 221 11.55 -8.52 10.93
N VAL A 222 12.03 -8.15 9.74
CA VAL A 222 13.47 -8.15 9.43
C VAL A 222 14.24 -7.27 10.41
N ARG A 223 13.71 -6.11 10.78
CA ARG A 223 14.34 -5.20 11.76
C ARG A 223 14.33 -5.74 13.18
N LYS A 224 13.26 -6.45 13.58
CA LYS A 224 13.22 -7.15 14.87
C LYS A 224 14.33 -8.20 15.01
N ASN A 225 14.73 -8.84 13.91
CA ASN A 225 15.86 -9.78 13.92
C ASN A 225 17.21 -9.11 14.23
N PHE A 226 17.32 -7.79 14.04
CA PHE A 226 18.47 -6.98 14.48
C PHE A 226 18.33 -6.49 15.93
N HIS A 227 17.45 -7.10 16.74
CA HIS A 227 17.16 -6.72 18.13
C HIS A 227 16.64 -5.28 18.33
N GLN A 228 16.17 -4.64 17.26
CA GLN A 228 15.57 -3.30 17.33
C GLN A 228 14.10 -3.40 17.76
N LYS A 229 13.71 -2.62 18.77
CA LYS A 229 12.29 -2.38 19.04
C LYS A 229 11.78 -1.31 18.08
N ILE A 230 10.63 -1.58 17.50
CA ILE A 230 9.91 -0.64 16.64
C ILE A 230 8.58 -0.36 17.31
N ASN A 231 8.28 0.93 17.46
CA ASN A 231 7.02 1.43 17.99
C ASN A 231 6.39 2.34 16.94
N LEU A 232 5.13 2.10 16.61
CA LEU A 232 4.35 2.94 15.70
C LEU A 232 3.32 3.74 16.49
N VAL A 233 3.25 5.04 16.23
CA VAL A 233 2.33 6.01 16.86
C VAL A 233 1.58 6.81 15.81
#